data_AF-A0A0C9YCV6-F1
#
_entry.id   AF-A0A0C9YCV6-F1
#
_cell.length_a   1.000
_cell.length_b   1.000
_cell.length_c   1.000
_cell.angle_alpha   90.00
_cell.angle_beta   90.00
_cell.angle_gamma   90.00
#
_symmetry.space_group_name_H-M   'P 1'
#
loop_
_entity.id
_entity.type
_entity.pdbx_description
1 polymer ?
#
loop_
_entity_poly.entity_id
_entity_poly.type
_entity_poly.pdbx_seq_one_letter_code
_entity_poly.pdbx_strand_id
1 'polypeptide(L)'
;MGVEPVASRADSATTCAKNIEQVLESTRRALEKAANQMRVQAESTRSEAPAYKAGDEVVSVKPNAVELRLPKTLRIHPVVNVSQVKPYRGPLEGQKVTHPGPVVGVEDWDEEFEVNY
;
A
#
# COMPACT_ATOMS: atom_id res chain seq x y z
N MET A 1 -21.84 17.72 21.52
CA MET A 1 -22.59 18.90 21.04
C MET A 1 -23.26 18.52 19.74
N GLY A 2 -24.43 17.89 19.79
CA GLY A 2 -25.24 17.57 18.60
C GLY A 2 -26.36 18.60 18.50
N VAL A 3 -26.47 19.27 17.34
CA VAL A 3 -27.58 20.18 17.06
C VAL A 3 -28.62 19.35 16.31
N GLU A 4 -29.74 19.08 16.96
CA GLU A 4 -30.89 18.42 16.35
C GLU A 4 -31.49 19.33 15.26
N PRO A 5 -31.72 18.83 14.04
CA PRO A 5 -32.26 19.67 12.97
C PRO A 5 -33.74 19.99 13.24
N VAL A 6 -34.04 21.27 13.42
CA VAL A 6 -35.43 21.76 13.50
C VAL A 6 -36.04 21.78 12.11
N ALA A 7 -37.08 20.97 11.89
CA ALA A 7 -37.79 20.91 10.62
C ALA A 7 -38.66 22.16 10.41
N SER A 8 -38.25 23.01 9.45
CA SER A 8 -39.06 24.13 8.97
C SER A 8 -40.20 23.64 8.07
N ARG A 9 -41.41 24.17 8.27
CA ARG A 9 -42.62 23.83 7.48
C ARG A 9 -42.72 24.57 6.14
N ALA A 10 -41.73 25.37 5.77
CA ALA A 10 -41.75 26.09 4.50
C ALA A 10 -41.37 25.14 3.34
N ASP A 11 -42.22 25.03 2.32
CA ASP A 11 -42.00 24.15 1.15
C ASP A 11 -40.68 24.45 0.41
N SER A 12 -40.27 25.72 0.40
CA SER A 12 -38.97 26.13 -0.16
C SER A 12 -37.78 25.61 0.66
N ALA A 13 -37.91 25.53 1.98
CA ALA A 13 -36.85 25.04 2.86
C ALA A 13 -36.68 23.52 2.76
N THR A 14 -37.78 22.78 2.65
CA THR A 14 -37.75 21.32 2.46
C THR A 14 -37.20 20.92 1.09
N THR A 15 -37.52 21.70 0.05
CA THR A 15 -36.96 21.50 -1.31
C THR A 15 -35.46 21.77 -1.34
N CYS A 16 -35.01 22.85 -0.69
CA CYS A 16 -33.58 23.16 -0.57
C CYS A 16 -32.81 22.04 0.14
N ALA A 17 -33.35 21.53 1.26
CA ALA A 17 -32.74 20.43 2.00
C ALA A 17 -32.57 19.16 1.14
N LYS A 18 -33.61 18.77 0.39
CA LYS A 18 -33.57 17.61 -0.53
C LYS A 18 -32.51 17.78 -1.63
N ASN A 19 -32.40 18.97 -2.20
CA ASN A 19 -31.39 19.25 -3.23
C ASN A 19 -29.97 19.15 -2.68
N ILE A 20 -29.74 19.67 -1.46
CA ILE A 20 -28.44 19.57 -0.78
C ILE A 20 -28.11 18.10 -0.52
N GLU A 21 -29.07 17.33 0.01
CA GLU A 21 -28.89 15.89 0.26
C GLU A 21 -28.54 15.13 -1.02
N GLN A 22 -29.25 15.40 -2.12
CA GLN A 22 -28.96 14.79 -3.42
C GLN A 22 -27.55 15.13 -3.93
N VAL A 23 -27.13 16.39 -3.79
CA VAL A 23 -25.77 16.83 -4.17
C VAL A 23 -24.73 16.11 -3.32
N LEU A 24 -24.92 16.02 -2.01
CA LEU A 24 -24.00 15.31 -1.11
C LEU A 24 -23.89 13.83 -1.44
N GLU A 25 -25.00 13.17 -1.72
CA GLU A 25 -25.01 11.74 -2.09
C GLU A 25 -24.32 11.51 -3.44
N SER A 26 -24.59 12.38 -4.43
CA SER A 26 -23.96 12.27 -5.75
C SER A 26 -22.44 12.50 -5.70
N THR A 27 -21.99 13.46 -4.87
CA THR A 27 -20.58 13.77 -4.69
C THR A 27 -19.86 12.63 -3.96
N ARG A 28 -20.47 12.05 -2.92
CA ARG A 28 -19.93 10.86 -2.24
C ARG A 28 -19.71 9.71 -3.22
N ARG A 29 -20.71 9.37 -4.05
CA ARG A 29 -20.58 8.29 -5.05
C ARG A 29 -19.52 8.58 -6.10
N ALA A 30 -19.42 9.83 -6.55
CA ALA A 30 -18.40 10.23 -7.50
C ALA A 30 -16.99 10.09 -6.93
N LEU A 31 -16.78 10.47 -5.66
CA LEU A 31 -15.51 10.32 -4.96
C LEU A 31 -15.13 8.85 -4.76
N GLU A 32 -16.07 8.02 -4.33
CA GLU A 32 -15.85 6.59 -4.15
C GLU A 32 -15.47 5.91 -5.48
N LYS A 33 -16.18 6.25 -6.56
CA LYS A 33 -15.85 5.79 -7.91
C LYS A 33 -14.44 6.22 -8.33
N ALA A 34 -14.08 7.49 -8.10
CA ALA A 34 -12.76 8.01 -8.43
C ALA A 34 -11.66 7.27 -7.65
N ALA A 35 -11.85 7.06 -6.34
CA ALA A 35 -10.91 6.32 -5.50
C ALA A 35 -10.71 4.88 -6.00
N ASN A 36 -11.80 4.19 -6.33
CA ASN A 36 -11.74 2.84 -6.89
C ASN A 36 -11.00 2.79 -8.23
N GLN A 37 -11.26 3.76 -9.12
CA GLN A 37 -10.55 3.87 -10.39
C GLN A 37 -9.06 4.13 -10.19
N MET A 38 -8.69 5.02 -9.26
CA MET A 38 -7.30 5.29 -8.92
C MET A 38 -6.59 4.04 -8.37
N ARG A 39 -7.26 3.27 -7.52
CA ARG A 39 -6.73 2.01 -6.97
C ARG A 39 -6.47 0.99 -8.09
N VAL A 40 -7.48 0.73 -8.93
CA VAL A 40 -7.36 -0.22 -10.05
C VAL A 40 -6.24 0.20 -11.01
N GLN A 41 -6.12 1.50 -11.30
CA GLN A 41 -5.05 2.01 -12.15
C GLN A 41 -3.66 1.85 -11.51
N ALA A 42 -3.54 2.17 -10.22
CA ALA A 42 -2.29 2.01 -9.48
C ALA A 42 -1.87 0.53 -9.41
N GLU A 43 -2.80 -0.38 -9.16
CA GLU A 43 -2.56 -1.82 -9.16
C GLU A 43 -2.20 -2.34 -10.56
N SER A 44 -2.94 -1.94 -11.61
CA SER A 44 -2.67 -2.35 -12.98
C SER A 44 -1.31 -1.87 -13.51
N THR A 45 -0.80 -0.76 -12.99
CA THR A 45 0.52 -0.21 -13.37
C THR A 45 1.65 -0.71 -12.47
N ARG A 46 1.33 -1.42 -11.38
CA ARG A 46 2.31 -1.96 -10.46
C ARG A 46 2.96 -3.20 -11.08
N SER A 47 4.26 -3.12 -11.34
CA SER A 47 5.05 -4.31 -11.66
C SER A 47 5.16 -5.22 -10.44
N GLU A 48 5.20 -6.53 -10.67
CA GLU A 48 5.49 -7.50 -9.61
C GLU A 48 6.81 -7.14 -8.91
N ALA A 49 6.81 -7.22 -7.57
CA ALA A 49 7.99 -6.89 -6.80
C ALA A 49 9.12 -7.85 -7.20
N PRO A 50 10.34 -7.36 -7.50
CA PRO A 50 11.42 -8.25 -7.91
C PRO A 50 11.77 -9.23 -6.78
N ALA A 51 11.90 -10.51 -7.13
CA ALA A 51 12.34 -11.54 -6.20
C ALA A 51 13.87 -11.45 -6.03
N TYR A 52 14.32 -10.73 -5.00
CA TYR A 52 15.73 -10.68 -4.64
C TYR A 52 16.17 -12.00 -3.98
N LYS A 53 17.40 -12.45 -4.26
CA LYS A 53 17.99 -13.62 -3.61
C LYS A 53 19.20 -13.20 -2.80
N ALA A 54 19.44 -13.90 -1.68
CA ALA A 54 20.70 -13.74 -0.94
C ALA A 54 21.85 -14.11 -1.90
N GLY A 55 22.66 -13.11 -2.29
CA GLY A 55 23.68 -13.26 -3.33
C GLY A 55 23.58 -12.28 -4.49
N ASP A 56 22.52 -11.45 -4.59
CA ASP A 56 22.52 -10.30 -5.51
C ASP A 56 23.71 -9.38 -5.15
N GLU A 57 24.74 -9.41 -6.00
CA GLU A 57 26.08 -8.88 -5.69
C GLU A 57 26.07 -7.36 -5.48
N VAL A 58 26.81 -6.88 -4.49
CA VAL A 58 27.20 -5.48 -4.41
C VAL A 58 28.21 -5.22 -5.55
N VAL A 59 27.84 -4.39 -6.53
CA VAL A 59 28.72 -4.05 -7.67
C VAL A 59 29.86 -3.16 -7.21
N SER A 60 29.52 -2.16 -6.40
CA SER A 60 30.49 -1.17 -5.93
C SER A 60 30.08 -0.59 -4.58
N VAL A 61 31.06 -0.36 -3.71
CA VAL A 61 30.91 0.41 -2.47
C VAL A 61 31.66 1.72 -2.66
N LYS A 62 30.90 2.80 -2.84
CA LYS A 62 31.39 4.18 -2.83
C LYS A 62 31.34 4.72 -1.39
N PRO A 63 32.06 5.80 -1.05
CA PRO A 63 32.12 6.31 0.32
C PRO A 63 30.74 6.58 0.96
N ASN A 64 29.75 7.01 0.17
CA ASN A 64 28.42 7.36 0.67
C ASN A 64 27.31 6.43 0.18
N ALA A 65 27.62 5.50 -0.73
CA ALA A 65 26.62 4.79 -1.49
C ALA A 65 27.08 3.38 -1.88
N VAL A 66 26.17 2.42 -1.82
CA VAL A 66 26.36 1.04 -2.27
C VAL A 66 25.46 0.79 -3.47
N GLU A 67 26.05 0.35 -4.57
CA GLU A 67 25.34 0.00 -5.81
C GLU A 67 25.11 -1.50 -5.87
N LEU A 68 23.86 -1.90 -6.04
CA LEU A 68 23.50 -3.33 -6.13
C LEU A 68 23.40 -3.79 -7.58
N ARG A 69 23.87 -5.01 -7.84
CA ARG A 69 23.79 -5.65 -9.14
C ARG A 69 22.40 -6.24 -9.29
N LEU A 70 21.54 -5.53 -10.00
CA LEU A 70 20.22 -6.06 -10.31
C LEU A 70 20.18 -6.76 -11.67
N PRO A 71 19.26 -7.72 -11.86
CA PRO A 71 18.93 -8.25 -13.17
C PRO A 71 18.62 -7.11 -14.16
N LYS A 72 19.23 -7.18 -15.35
CA LYS A 72 19.06 -6.15 -16.41
C LYS A 72 17.61 -6.00 -16.88
N THR A 73 16.77 -7.00 -16.62
CA THR A 73 15.34 -6.98 -16.90
C THR A 73 14.60 -5.89 -16.13
N LEU A 74 15.05 -5.56 -14.91
CA LEU A 74 14.38 -4.59 -14.04
C LEU A 74 14.64 -3.14 -14.45
N ARG A 75 15.73 -2.87 -15.18
CA ARG A 75 16.14 -1.53 -15.65
C ARG A 75 16.21 -0.45 -14.54
N ILE A 76 16.34 -0.88 -13.29
CA ILE A 76 16.51 -0.01 -12.11
C ILE A 76 17.90 -0.21 -11.51
N HIS A 77 18.46 0.88 -11.00
CA HIS A 77 19.79 0.93 -10.38
C HIS A 77 19.64 1.41 -8.92
N PRO A 78 19.28 0.53 -7.98
CA PRO A 78 19.16 0.92 -6.58
C PRO A 78 20.53 1.31 -6.03
N VAL A 79 20.54 2.48 -5.38
CA VAL A 79 21.69 3.03 -4.70
C VAL A 79 21.29 3.25 -3.24
N VAL A 80 21.91 2.54 -2.32
CA VAL A 80 21.60 2.61 -0.87
C VAL A 80 22.72 3.34 -0.14
N ASN A 81 22.38 4.20 0.82
CA ASN A 81 23.39 4.92 1.59
C ASN A 81 24.13 3.97 2.55
N VAL A 82 25.45 4.12 2.69
CA VAL A 82 26.28 3.27 3.56
C VAL A 82 25.83 3.28 5.02
N SER A 83 25.24 4.37 5.52
CA SER A 83 24.72 4.47 6.90
C SER A 83 23.53 3.54 7.16
N GLN A 84 22.85 3.10 6.10
CA GLN A 84 21.71 2.17 6.16
C GLN A 84 22.12 0.71 5.99
N VAL A 85 23.39 0.44 5.63
CA VAL A 85 23.92 -0.91 5.42
C VAL A 85 24.63 -1.38 6.68
N LYS A 86 24.40 -2.63 7.08
CA LYS A 86 25.12 -3.29 8.17
C LYS A 86 25.99 -4.41 7.61
N PRO A 87 27.27 -4.51 8.02
CA PRO A 87 28.12 -5.64 7.64
C PRO A 87 27.48 -6.96 8.06
N TYR A 88 27.41 -7.91 7.12
CA TYR A 88 26.94 -9.25 7.41
C TYR A 88 27.99 -9.99 8.27
N ARG A 89 27.58 -10.53 9.42
CA ARG A 89 28.47 -11.21 10.38
C ARG A 89 28.41 -12.74 10.33
N GLY A 90 27.81 -13.31 9.28
CA GLY A 90 27.56 -14.75 9.21
C GLY A 90 26.40 -15.21 10.10
N PRO A 91 26.03 -16.50 10.02
CA PRO A 91 25.11 -17.12 10.98
C PRO A 91 25.75 -17.14 12.37
N LEU A 92 25.03 -16.71 13.40
CA LEU A 92 25.50 -16.82 14.77
C LEU A 92 25.56 -18.30 15.19
N GLU A 93 26.53 -18.68 16.03
CA GLU A 93 26.59 -20.04 16.59
C GLU A 93 25.26 -20.37 17.30
N GLY A 94 24.62 -21.47 16.90
CA GLY A 94 23.30 -21.88 17.38
C GLY A 94 22.11 -21.34 16.58
N GLN A 95 22.31 -20.41 15.63
CA GLN A 95 21.26 -19.93 14.75
C GLN A 95 21.03 -20.92 13.60
N LYS A 96 19.92 -21.68 13.64
CA LYS A 96 19.47 -22.45 12.48
C LYS A 96 19.11 -21.47 11.36
N VAL A 97 19.83 -21.54 10.24
CA VAL A 97 19.48 -20.79 9.02
C VAL A 97 18.26 -21.47 8.40
N THR A 98 17.08 -21.12 8.88
CA THR A 98 15.84 -21.52 8.23
C THR A 98 15.69 -20.63 7.00
N HIS A 99 15.99 -21.17 5.82
CA HIS A 99 15.55 -20.50 4.60
C HIS A 99 14.02 -20.41 4.66
N PRO A 100 13.42 -19.22 4.48
CA PRO A 100 11.98 -19.14 4.39
C PRO A 100 11.54 -20.09 3.25
N GLY A 101 10.62 -20.98 3.57
CA GLY A 101 10.02 -21.86 2.56
C GLY A 101 9.37 -21.02 1.46
N PRO A 102 9.10 -21.62 0.29
CA PRO A 102 8.28 -20.97 -0.74
C PRO A 102 7.02 -20.39 -0.08
N VAL A 103 6.77 -19.09 -0.28
CA VAL A 103 5.53 -18.47 0.17
C VAL A 103 4.41 -19.10 -0.64
N VAL A 104 3.68 -20.03 -0.03
CA VAL A 104 2.42 -20.52 -0.58
C VAL A 104 1.44 -19.37 -0.39
N GLY A 105 0.96 -18.79 -1.48
CA GLY A 105 -0.12 -17.81 -1.42
C GLY A 105 -1.31 -18.49 -0.75
N VAL A 106 -1.73 -17.97 0.40
CA VAL A 106 -3.01 -18.36 1.00
C VAL A 106 -4.07 -17.73 0.10
N GLU A 107 -4.82 -18.57 -0.62
CA GLU A 107 -5.92 -18.16 -1.50
C GLU A 107 -7.14 -17.65 -0.70
N ASP A 108 -7.15 -17.86 0.61
CA ASP A 108 -8.28 -17.53 1.49
C ASP A 108 -8.12 -16.14 2.10
N TRP A 109 -8.34 -15.10 1.29
CA TRP A 109 -8.48 -13.71 1.76
C TRP A 109 -9.92 -13.34 2.16
N ASP A 110 -10.83 -14.32 2.20
CA ASP A 110 -12.27 -14.09 2.41
C ASP A 110 -12.76 -14.32 3.87
N GLU A 111 -11.86 -14.51 4.84
CA GLU A 111 -12.27 -14.60 6.25
C GLU A 111 -12.44 -13.21 6.87
N GLU A 112 -13.66 -12.69 6.79
CA GLU A 112 -14.13 -11.54 7.55
C GLU A 112 -14.21 -11.89 9.06
N PHE A 113 -13.52 -11.13 9.91
CA PHE A 113 -13.61 -11.28 11.38
C PHE A 113 -14.62 -10.29 11.97
N GLU A 114 -15.62 -10.79 12.69
CA GLU A 114 -16.53 -9.96 13.49
C GLU A 114 -15.80 -9.34 14.69
N VAL A 115 -15.75 -8.01 14.75
CA VAL A 115 -15.25 -7.26 15.92
C VAL A 115 -16.44 -6.92 16.80
N ASN A 116 -16.54 -7.57 17.97
CA ASN A 116 -17.56 -7.25 18.96
C ASN A 116 -17.17 -5.97 19.73
N TYR A 117 -18.06 -4.97 19.69
CA TYR A 117 -17.93 -3.68 20.40
C TYR A 117 -18.44 -3.74 21.84
#